data_AF-A0A1E4UV33-F1
#
_entry.id   AF-A0A1E4UV33-F1
#
_cell.length_a   1.000
_cell.length_b   1.000
_cell.length_c   1.000
_cell.angle_alpha   90.00
_cell.angle_beta   90.00
_cell.angle_gamma   90.00
#
_symmetry.space_group_name_H-M   'P 1'
#
loop_
_entity.id
_entity.type
_entity.pdbx_description
1 polymer ?
#
loop_
_entity_poly.entity_id
_entity_poly.type
_entity_poly.pdbx_seq_one_letter_code
_entity_poly.pdbx_strand_id
1 'polypeptide(L)'
;MTAILMVWAAAYPLAQLLPNEAFSDPFGPVYNGLNVLFTALAFGGVIITLFFQADEARIARREAVERSIYEMFQTFTSLEFQTVKDSAYRVLLTAVKDKSYAEFLASRLFVVEQQGFPSASALLVRSLDSKKKDLDGEALVGADRDDRLMLDNMLNFFNMLAQRESSGTVIKHCDFAYDWWRPVLWILAQLQLQRYQASPTIQHYCKNPLVSATLKTLDEAYGHAPLKTADDVWRYINDHPKLRDFNLDPEYKKLLPPTDM
;
A
#
# COMPACT_ATOMS: atom_id res chain seq x y z
N MET A 1 2.79 22.78 43.86
CA MET A 1 3.26 23.53 45.04
C MET A 1 2.66 22.98 46.34
N THR A 2 1.35 22.71 46.38
CA THR A 2 0.65 22.09 47.53
C THR A 2 1.16 20.70 47.93
N ALA A 3 1.50 19.83 46.96
CA ALA A 3 2.04 18.49 47.25
C ALA A 3 3.42 18.54 47.92
N ILE A 4 4.29 19.46 47.52
CA ILE A 4 5.63 19.65 48.10
C ILE A 4 5.50 20.15 49.55
N LEU A 5 4.59 21.09 49.80
CA LEU A 5 4.30 21.59 51.15
C LEU A 5 3.73 20.49 52.06
N MET A 6 2.88 19.60 51.54
CA MET A 6 2.35 18.47 52.32
C MET A 6 3.41 17.44 52.70
N VAL A 7 4.36 17.15 51.80
CA VAL A 7 5.48 16.24 52.09
C VAL A 7 6.39 16.82 53.19
N TRP A 8 6.68 18.12 53.13
CA TRP A 8 7.46 18.79 54.19
C TRP A 8 6.70 18.89 55.52
N ALA A 9 5.40 19.15 55.47
CA ALA A 9 4.55 19.20 56.66
C ALA A 9 4.44 17.83 57.36
N ALA A 10 4.47 16.72 56.61
CA ALA A 10 4.44 15.37 57.14
C ALA A 10 5.81 14.88 57.66
N ALA A 11 6.91 15.38 57.10
CA ALA A 11 8.27 15.01 57.54
C ALA A 11 8.64 15.58 58.92
N TYR A 12 8.12 16.76 59.26
CA TYR A 12 8.41 17.44 60.53
C TYR A 12 7.97 16.66 61.79
N PRO A 13 6.72 16.15 61.90
CA PRO A 13 6.30 15.36 63.07
C PRO A 13 6.97 13.99 63.13
N LEU A 14 7.31 13.40 61.97
CA LEU A 14 7.99 12.10 61.90
C LEU A 14 9.42 12.18 62.45
N ALA A 15 10.10 13.32 62.26
CA ALA A 15 11.43 13.59 62.80
C ALA A 15 11.43 13.74 64.33
N GLN A 16 10.32 14.18 64.94
CA GLN A 16 10.21 14.35 66.39
C GLN A 16 9.91 13.06 67.16
N LEU A 17 9.54 11.98 66.47
CA LEU A 17 9.22 10.67 67.08
C LEU A 17 10.43 9.74 67.22
N LEU A 18 11.63 10.17 66.82
CA LEU A 18 12.85 9.36 66.88
C LEU A 18 13.69 9.66 68.15
N PRO A 19 14.19 8.65 68.86
CA PRO A 19 14.91 8.83 70.13
C PRO A 19 16.25 9.55 69.96
N ASN A 20 16.57 10.43 70.92
CA ASN A 20 17.71 11.36 70.91
C ASN A 20 19.11 10.71 70.91
N GLU A 21 19.23 9.40 71.10
CA GLU A 21 20.54 8.70 71.12
C GLU A 21 20.98 8.13 69.76
N ALA A 22 20.17 8.27 68.71
CA ALA A 22 20.56 7.88 67.34
C ALA A 22 21.47 8.91 66.63
N PHE A 23 21.92 9.95 67.34
CA PHE A 23 22.47 11.17 66.77
C PHE A 23 23.91 11.46 67.22
N SER A 24 24.83 10.51 66.99
CA SER A 24 26.28 10.81 67.00
C SER A 24 26.83 11.20 65.60
N ASP A 25 26.01 11.14 64.54
CA ASP A 25 26.26 11.84 63.28
C ASP A 25 24.91 12.13 62.56
N PRO A 26 24.20 13.22 62.94
CA PRO A 26 22.79 13.40 62.62
C PRO A 26 22.48 13.70 61.17
N PHE A 27 23.47 14.20 60.45
CA PHE A 27 23.25 14.79 59.15
C PHE A 27 23.46 13.74 58.05
N GLY A 28 24.44 12.84 58.15
CA GLY A 28 24.71 11.85 57.10
C GLY A 28 23.50 10.99 56.68
N PRO A 29 22.81 10.28 57.60
CA PRO A 29 21.70 9.40 57.27
C PRO A 29 20.45 10.14 56.78
N VAL A 30 20.14 11.30 57.38
CA VAL A 30 18.98 12.13 57.02
C VAL A 30 19.20 12.79 55.65
N TYR A 31 20.40 13.32 55.37
CA TYR A 31 20.74 13.85 54.06
C TYR A 31 20.79 12.76 53.00
N ASN A 32 21.24 11.55 53.32
CA ASN A 32 21.22 10.43 52.38
C ASN A 32 19.77 9.99 52.08
N GLY A 33 18.91 9.90 53.09
CA GLY A 33 17.48 9.63 52.89
C GLY A 33 16.76 10.70 52.06
N LEU A 34 17.08 11.99 52.29
CA LEU A 34 16.58 13.09 51.49
C LEU A 34 17.11 13.05 50.05
N ASN A 35 18.41 12.78 49.86
CA ASN A 35 19.01 12.64 48.52
C ASN A 35 18.38 11.48 47.74
N VAL A 36 18.10 10.34 48.40
CA VAL A 36 17.39 9.21 47.77
C VAL A 36 15.95 9.60 47.41
N LEU A 37 15.25 10.35 48.27
CA LEU A 37 13.90 10.84 48.00
C LEU A 37 13.88 11.82 46.81
N PHE A 38 14.82 12.77 46.74
CA PHE A 38 14.96 13.69 45.60
C PHE A 38 15.32 12.94 44.31
N THR A 39 16.19 11.93 44.40
CA THR A 39 16.56 11.08 43.27
C THR A 39 15.34 10.28 42.77
N ALA A 40 14.56 9.70 43.67
CA ALA A 40 13.35 8.96 43.35
C ALA A 40 12.25 9.86 42.75
N LEU A 41 12.08 11.08 43.28
CA LEU A 41 11.17 12.10 42.73
C LEU A 41 11.61 12.56 41.33
N ALA A 42 12.90 12.81 41.13
CA ALA A 42 13.44 13.17 39.83
C ALA A 42 13.24 12.04 38.81
N PHE A 43 13.50 10.79 39.20
CA PHE A 43 13.26 9.62 38.35
C PHE A 43 11.78 9.42 38.02
N GLY A 44 10.90 9.61 39.01
CA GLY A 44 9.44 9.61 38.79
C GLY A 44 9.00 10.70 37.80
N GLY A 45 9.58 11.91 37.91
CA GLY A 45 9.36 12.99 36.95
C GLY A 45 9.81 12.64 35.53
N VAL A 46 10.96 11.97 35.38
CA VAL A 46 11.45 11.47 34.08
C VAL A 46 10.50 10.43 33.49
N ILE A 47 10.03 9.46 34.29
CA ILE A 47 9.08 8.44 33.82
C ILE A 47 7.78 9.10 33.34
N ILE A 48 7.20 10.01 34.14
CA ILE A 48 5.97 10.73 33.77
C ILE A 48 6.20 11.53 32.47
N THR A 49 7.35 12.17 32.34
CA THR A 49 7.71 12.92 31.13
C THR A 49 7.83 12.01 29.91
N LEU A 50 8.45 10.84 30.04
CA LEU A 50 8.52 9.84 28.97
C LEU A 50 7.13 9.34 28.56
N PHE A 51 6.22 9.15 29.51
CA PHE A 51 4.83 8.80 29.19
C PHE A 51 4.11 9.91 28.42
N PHE A 52 4.24 11.17 28.84
CA PHE A 52 3.65 12.30 28.11
C PHE A 52 4.26 12.46 26.71
N GLN A 53 5.59 12.34 26.57
CA GLN A 53 6.26 12.40 25.28
C GLN A 53 5.82 11.26 24.35
N ALA A 54 5.60 10.06 24.89
CA ALA A 54 5.08 8.93 24.12
C ALA A 54 3.64 9.17 23.65
N ASP A 55 2.79 9.79 24.49
CA ASP A 55 1.41 10.12 24.12
C ASP A 55 1.35 11.25 23.08
N GLU A 56 2.12 12.33 23.27
CA GLU A 56 2.26 13.42 22.29
C GLU A 56 2.79 12.91 20.95
N ALA A 57 3.82 12.05 20.96
CA ALA A 57 4.34 11.42 19.74
C ALA A 57 3.28 10.56 19.03
N ARG A 58 2.42 9.88 19.80
CA ARG A 58 1.32 9.08 19.25
C ARG A 58 0.23 9.97 18.62
N ILE A 59 -0.14 11.07 19.28
CA ILE A 59 -1.10 12.05 18.75
C ILE A 59 -0.56 12.71 17.49
N ALA A 60 0.69 13.20 17.52
CA ALA A 60 1.34 13.81 16.36
C ALA A 60 1.44 12.83 15.18
N ARG A 61 1.77 11.56 15.43
CA ARG A 61 1.75 10.51 14.41
C ARG A 61 0.36 10.32 13.81
N ARG A 62 -0.69 10.34 14.63
CA ARG A 62 -2.07 10.18 14.16
C ARG A 62 -2.50 11.37 13.28
N GLU A 63 -2.25 12.60 13.72
CA GLU A 63 -2.55 13.80 12.94
C GLU A 63 -1.80 13.81 11.60
N ALA A 64 -0.51 13.39 11.60
CA ALA A 64 0.26 13.26 10.37
C ALA A 64 -0.34 12.22 9.41
N VAL A 65 -0.83 11.09 9.94
CA VAL A 65 -1.53 10.08 9.12
C VAL A 65 -2.84 10.64 8.58
N GLU A 66 -3.66 11.31 9.39
CA GLU A 66 -4.93 11.91 8.96
C GLU A 66 -4.71 13.00 7.88
N ARG A 67 -3.69 13.85 8.04
CA ARG A 67 -3.29 14.82 7.01
C ARG A 67 -2.86 14.13 5.72
N SER A 68 -2.02 13.10 5.82
CA SER A 68 -1.58 12.33 4.65
C SER A 68 -2.74 11.63 3.93
N ILE A 69 -3.73 11.12 4.66
CA ILE A 69 -4.95 10.53 4.08
C ILE A 69 -5.74 11.61 3.33
N TYR A 70 -5.92 12.78 3.95
CA TYR A 70 -6.65 13.89 3.32
C TYR A 70 -5.96 14.38 2.04
N GLU A 71 -4.64 14.59 2.07
CA GLU A 71 -3.85 14.95 0.88
C GLU A 71 -3.97 13.88 -0.21
N MET A 72 -3.89 12.60 0.15
CA MET A 72 -4.03 11.50 -0.81
C MET A 72 -5.43 11.46 -1.45
N PHE A 73 -6.47 11.72 -0.66
CA PHE A 73 -7.84 11.83 -1.17
C PHE A 73 -8.00 13.05 -2.11
N GLN A 74 -7.42 14.20 -1.76
CA GLN A 74 -7.41 15.38 -2.63
C GLN A 74 -6.66 15.11 -3.94
N THR A 75 -5.51 14.45 -3.89
CA THR A 75 -4.77 14.04 -5.09
C THR A 75 -5.60 13.06 -5.91
N PHE A 76 -6.20 12.04 -5.31
CA PHE A 76 -7.01 11.05 -6.01
C PHE A 76 -8.20 11.68 -6.73
N THR A 77 -8.85 12.67 -6.11
CA THR A 77 -9.99 13.39 -6.69
C THR A 77 -9.60 14.50 -7.66
N SER A 78 -8.30 14.80 -7.81
CA SER A 78 -7.82 15.81 -8.73
C SER A 78 -8.04 15.44 -10.19
N LEU A 79 -8.25 16.45 -11.04
CA LEU A 79 -8.45 16.25 -12.48
C LEU A 79 -7.25 15.55 -13.16
N GLU A 80 -6.03 15.87 -12.70
CA GLU A 80 -4.81 15.25 -13.20
C GLU A 80 -4.82 13.75 -12.91
N PHE A 81 -5.11 13.35 -11.67
CA PHE A 81 -5.17 11.94 -11.31
C PHE A 81 -6.31 11.20 -12.01
N GLN A 82 -7.47 11.84 -12.20
CA GLN A 82 -8.55 11.24 -12.98
C GLN A 82 -8.12 10.99 -14.44
N THR A 83 -7.31 11.87 -15.02
CA THR A 83 -6.74 11.66 -16.37
C THR A 83 -5.79 10.47 -16.39
N VAL A 84 -4.89 10.36 -15.40
CA VAL A 84 -3.99 9.19 -15.23
C VAL A 84 -4.80 7.90 -15.12
N LYS A 85 -5.84 7.90 -14.26
CA LYS A 85 -6.75 6.77 -14.07
C LYS A 85 -7.40 6.35 -15.39
N ASP A 86 -8.02 7.30 -16.10
CA ASP A 86 -8.77 6.99 -17.32
C ASP A 86 -7.85 6.46 -18.43
N SER A 87 -6.65 7.05 -18.58
CA SER A 87 -5.60 6.56 -19.49
C SER A 87 -5.14 5.14 -19.15
N ALA A 88 -4.78 4.89 -17.89
CA ALA A 88 -4.38 3.57 -17.43
C ALA A 88 -5.50 2.54 -17.63
N TYR A 89 -6.74 2.92 -17.34
CA TYR A 89 -7.88 2.02 -17.43
C TYR A 89 -8.23 1.69 -18.88
N ARG A 90 -8.07 2.61 -19.84
CA ARG A 90 -8.25 2.32 -21.28
C ARG A 90 -7.28 1.25 -21.78
N VAL A 91 -6.02 1.30 -21.35
CA VAL A 91 -5.02 0.27 -21.65
C VAL A 91 -5.45 -1.08 -21.10
N LEU A 92 -5.87 -1.10 -19.84
CA LEU A 92 -6.36 -2.30 -19.18
C LEU A 92 -7.63 -2.87 -19.86
N LEU A 93 -8.56 -2.02 -20.31
CA LEU A 93 -9.74 -2.45 -21.07
C LEU A 93 -9.38 -3.05 -22.43
N THR A 94 -8.36 -2.50 -23.11
CA THR A 94 -7.82 -3.10 -24.33
C THR A 94 -7.33 -4.52 -24.05
N ALA A 95 -6.61 -4.72 -22.93
CA ALA A 95 -6.13 -6.04 -22.51
C ALA A 95 -7.26 -7.02 -22.13
N VAL A 96 -8.37 -6.54 -21.57
CA VAL A 96 -9.55 -7.40 -21.31
C VAL A 96 -10.16 -7.91 -22.60
N LYS A 97 -10.26 -7.05 -23.61
CA LYS A 97 -10.94 -7.34 -24.88
C LYS A 97 -10.05 -8.04 -25.91
N ASP A 98 -8.73 -7.99 -25.73
CA ASP A 98 -7.74 -8.63 -26.61
C ASP A 98 -6.58 -9.22 -25.81
N LYS A 99 -6.49 -10.55 -25.81
CA LYS A 99 -5.44 -11.32 -25.14
C LYS A 99 -4.05 -11.03 -25.71
N SER A 100 -3.93 -10.82 -27.02
CA SER A 100 -2.63 -10.53 -27.66
C SER A 100 -2.08 -9.20 -27.15
N TYR A 101 -2.96 -8.21 -26.96
CA TYR A 101 -2.60 -6.94 -26.35
C TYR A 101 -2.20 -7.11 -24.88
N ALA A 102 -2.90 -7.95 -24.12
CA ALA A 102 -2.53 -8.22 -22.73
C ALA A 102 -1.18 -8.92 -22.58
N GLU A 103 -0.86 -9.87 -23.46
CA GLU A 103 0.47 -10.52 -23.52
C GLU A 103 1.56 -9.51 -23.88
N PHE A 104 1.26 -8.62 -24.82
CA PHE A 104 2.12 -7.48 -25.15
C PHE A 104 2.36 -6.60 -23.92
N LEU A 105 1.32 -6.19 -23.19
CA LEU A 105 1.47 -5.40 -21.97
C LEU A 105 2.33 -6.11 -20.92
N ALA A 106 2.04 -7.39 -20.66
CA ALA A 106 2.79 -8.18 -19.69
C ALA A 106 4.28 -8.27 -20.07
N SER A 107 4.59 -8.35 -21.37
CA SER A 107 5.97 -8.34 -21.85
C SER A 107 6.69 -7.01 -21.59
N ARG A 108 5.97 -5.88 -21.57
CA ARG A 108 6.54 -4.54 -21.36
C ARG A 108 6.90 -4.26 -19.91
N LEU A 109 6.40 -5.07 -18.98
CA LEU A 109 6.82 -5.03 -17.57
C LEU A 109 8.23 -5.60 -17.34
N PHE A 110 8.85 -6.19 -18.37
CA PHE A 110 10.23 -6.68 -18.34
C PHE A 110 11.13 -5.87 -19.27
N VAL A 111 12.42 -5.79 -18.93
CA VAL A 111 13.41 -5.08 -19.75
C VAL A 111 13.89 -5.91 -20.95
N VAL A 112 13.71 -7.24 -20.90
CA VAL A 112 14.08 -8.19 -21.95
C VAL A 112 12.83 -8.88 -22.53
N GLU A 113 12.95 -9.40 -23.74
CA GLU A 113 11.88 -10.18 -24.42
C GLU A 113 10.55 -9.44 -24.57
N GLN A 114 10.62 -8.12 -24.78
CA GLN A 114 9.47 -7.26 -25.04
C GLN A 114 8.86 -7.57 -26.42
N GLN A 115 7.54 -7.70 -26.48
CA GLN A 115 6.81 -7.92 -27.72
C GLN A 115 6.48 -6.61 -28.44
N GLY A 116 6.34 -6.68 -29.76
CA GLY A 116 5.84 -5.57 -30.59
C GLY A 116 4.36 -5.30 -30.33
N PHE A 117 3.91 -4.07 -30.64
CA PHE A 117 2.50 -3.72 -30.55
C PHE A 117 1.66 -4.60 -31.51
N PRO A 118 0.61 -5.28 -31.03
CA PRO A 118 -0.24 -6.12 -31.88
C PRO A 118 -1.13 -5.26 -32.78
N SER A 119 -0.92 -5.32 -34.10
CA SER A 119 -1.65 -4.51 -35.08
C SER A 119 -3.16 -4.80 -35.10
N ALA A 120 -3.59 -6.01 -34.77
CA ALA A 120 -5.00 -6.38 -34.65
C ALA A 120 -5.74 -5.56 -33.58
N SER A 121 -5.03 -5.16 -32.52
CA SER A 121 -5.58 -4.38 -31.40
C SER A 121 -5.73 -2.90 -31.75
N ALA A 122 -5.20 -2.43 -32.88
CA ALA A 122 -5.28 -1.02 -33.28
C ALA A 122 -6.73 -0.52 -33.39
N LEU A 123 -7.62 -1.32 -33.98
CA LEU A 123 -9.04 -0.98 -34.09
C LEU A 123 -9.71 -0.86 -32.72
N LEU A 124 -9.32 -1.73 -31.79
CA LEU A 124 -9.82 -1.74 -30.43
C LEU A 124 -9.38 -0.48 -29.66
N VAL A 125 -8.10 -0.13 -29.73
CA VAL A 125 -7.54 1.09 -29.11
C VAL A 125 -8.27 2.34 -29.62
N ARG A 126 -8.53 2.41 -30.93
CA ARG A 126 -9.31 3.52 -31.54
C ARG A 126 -10.76 3.57 -31.07
N SER A 127 -11.37 2.41 -30.80
CA SER A 127 -12.77 2.35 -30.34
C SER A 127 -12.95 2.83 -28.89
N LEU A 128 -11.89 2.73 -28.08
CA LEU A 128 -11.92 3.07 -26.65
C LEU A 128 -11.56 4.54 -26.36
N ASP A 129 -10.98 5.25 -27.33
CA ASP A 129 -10.66 6.68 -27.22
C ASP A 129 -10.97 7.41 -28.52
N SER A 130 -11.95 8.32 -28.47
CA SER A 130 -12.33 9.15 -29.61
C SER A 130 -11.19 10.01 -30.14
N LYS A 131 -10.22 10.40 -29.28
CA LYS A 131 -9.05 11.17 -29.69
C LYS A 131 -8.10 10.37 -30.57
N LYS A 132 -8.16 9.04 -30.52
CA LYS A 132 -7.27 8.14 -31.25
C LYS A 132 -7.85 7.67 -32.58
N LYS A 133 -9.13 7.95 -32.83
CA LYS A 133 -9.89 7.40 -33.96
C LYS A 133 -9.23 7.63 -35.32
N ASP A 134 -8.71 8.83 -35.53
CA ASP A 134 -8.17 9.27 -36.82
C ASP A 134 -6.63 9.29 -36.85
N LEU A 135 -5.97 8.76 -35.82
CA LEU A 135 -4.52 8.65 -35.78
C LEU A 135 -4.02 7.58 -36.76
N ASP A 136 -2.93 7.90 -37.45
CA ASP A 136 -2.20 6.92 -38.26
C ASP A 136 -1.55 5.83 -37.39
N GLY A 137 -0.94 4.82 -38.01
CA GLY A 137 -0.41 3.67 -37.28
C GLY A 137 0.68 4.03 -36.28
N GLU A 138 1.58 4.95 -36.61
CA GLU A 138 2.72 5.31 -35.76
C GLU A 138 2.28 6.23 -34.62
N ALA A 139 1.46 7.24 -34.91
CA ALA A 139 0.89 8.14 -33.92
C ALA A 139 -0.03 7.38 -32.94
N LEU A 140 -0.76 6.35 -33.41
CA LEU A 140 -1.56 5.50 -32.54
C LEU A 140 -0.69 4.73 -31.55
N VAL A 141 0.44 4.15 -31.99
CA VAL A 141 1.37 3.43 -31.12
C VAL A 141 2.03 4.39 -30.12
N GLY A 142 2.33 5.62 -30.54
CA GLY A 142 2.78 6.70 -29.64
C GLY A 142 1.75 7.04 -28.57
N ALA A 143 0.51 7.32 -28.97
CA ALA A 143 -0.58 7.64 -28.05
C ALA A 143 -0.97 6.46 -27.13
N ASP A 144 -0.80 5.23 -27.59
CA ASP A 144 -0.91 4.02 -26.76
C ASP A 144 0.21 3.95 -25.72
N ARG A 145 1.45 4.22 -26.12
CA ARG A 145 2.60 4.30 -25.19
C ARG A 145 2.36 5.33 -24.09
N ASP A 146 1.83 6.50 -24.42
CA ASP A 146 1.55 7.53 -23.42
C ASP A 146 0.51 7.07 -22.38
N ASP A 147 -0.56 6.40 -22.82
CA ASP A 147 -1.51 5.81 -21.87
C ASP A 147 -0.87 4.66 -21.05
N ARG A 148 0.04 3.87 -21.63
CA ARG A 148 0.76 2.82 -20.90
C ARG A 148 1.68 3.39 -19.81
N LEU A 149 2.28 4.55 -20.02
CA LEU A 149 3.03 5.24 -18.96
C LEU A 149 2.12 5.61 -17.77
N MET A 150 0.86 5.94 -18.03
CA MET A 150 -0.12 6.19 -16.95
C MET A 150 -0.48 4.91 -16.22
N LEU A 151 -0.52 3.75 -16.91
CA LEU A 151 -0.66 2.46 -16.24
C LEU A 151 0.53 2.16 -15.33
N ASP A 152 1.76 2.44 -15.75
CA ASP A 152 2.95 2.26 -14.91
C ASP A 152 2.86 3.13 -13.64
N ASN A 153 2.38 4.37 -13.76
CA ASN A 153 2.12 5.24 -12.60
C ASN A 153 1.10 4.63 -11.64
N MET A 154 0.02 4.03 -12.15
CA MET A 154 -0.98 3.35 -11.33
C MET A 154 -0.42 2.09 -10.65
N LEU A 155 0.39 1.29 -11.35
CA LEU A 155 1.04 0.12 -10.75
C LEU A 155 2.00 0.53 -9.62
N ASN A 156 2.76 1.60 -9.83
CA ASN A 156 3.64 2.15 -8.79
C ASN A 156 2.87 2.70 -7.59
N PHE A 157 1.73 3.37 -7.84
CA PHE A 157 0.83 3.81 -6.78
C PHE A 157 0.33 2.63 -5.94
N PHE A 158 -0.16 1.57 -6.58
CA PHE A 158 -0.61 0.36 -5.88
C PHE A 158 0.53 -0.36 -5.15
N ASN A 159 1.74 -0.38 -5.71
CA ASN A 159 2.91 -0.96 -5.03
C ASN A 159 3.30 -0.15 -3.79
N MET A 160 3.28 1.18 -3.87
CA MET A 160 3.51 2.06 -2.71
C MET A 160 2.43 1.85 -1.63
N LEU A 161 1.17 1.69 -2.03
CA LEU A 161 0.08 1.33 -1.12
C LEU A 161 0.27 -0.05 -0.51
N ALA A 162 0.78 -1.05 -1.23
CA ALA A 162 1.01 -2.37 -0.65
C ALA A 162 2.14 -2.38 0.40
N GLN A 163 3.18 -1.54 0.26
CA GLN A 163 4.37 -1.60 1.11
C GLN A 163 4.30 -0.78 2.40
N ARG A 164 3.39 0.19 2.52
CA ARG A 164 3.33 1.04 3.73
C ARG A 164 2.67 0.29 4.89
N GLU A 165 3.31 0.28 6.05
CA GLU A 165 2.75 -0.31 7.28
C GLU A 165 1.41 0.32 7.70
N SER A 166 1.23 1.62 7.39
CA SER A 166 -0.01 2.35 7.66
C SER A 166 -1.10 2.16 6.60
N SER A 167 -0.84 1.42 5.52
CA SER A 167 -1.78 1.26 4.41
C SER A 167 -3.10 0.67 4.81
N GLY A 168 -3.13 -0.28 5.75
CA GLY A 168 -4.37 -0.82 6.27
C GLY A 168 -5.26 0.25 6.93
N THR A 169 -4.67 1.32 7.48
CA THR A 169 -5.42 2.46 8.03
C THR A 169 -5.86 3.40 6.91
N VAL A 170 -4.97 3.69 5.96
CA VAL A 170 -5.28 4.56 4.80
C VAL A 170 -6.40 3.96 3.95
N ILE A 171 -6.33 2.68 3.60
CA ILE A 171 -7.31 1.93 2.80
C ILE A 171 -8.68 1.89 3.49
N LYS A 172 -8.71 1.75 4.83
CA LYS A 172 -9.96 1.82 5.61
C LYS A 172 -10.65 3.19 5.52
N HIS A 173 -9.89 4.26 5.33
CA HIS A 173 -10.41 5.63 5.30
C HIS A 173 -10.64 6.15 3.87
N CYS A 174 -9.90 5.63 2.89
CA CYS A 174 -9.98 6.04 1.49
C CYS A 174 -10.01 4.80 0.59
N ASP A 175 -11.19 4.45 0.09
CA ASP A 175 -11.32 3.39 -0.92
C ASP A 175 -10.90 3.93 -2.29
N PHE A 176 -9.77 3.41 -2.80
CA PHE A 176 -9.26 3.69 -4.15
C PHE A 176 -9.99 2.89 -5.25
N ALA A 177 -11.21 2.42 -4.95
CA ALA A 177 -12.03 1.57 -5.80
C ALA A 177 -11.27 0.31 -6.24
N TYR A 178 -10.57 -0.36 -5.32
CA TYR A 178 -9.68 -1.47 -5.66
C TYR A 178 -10.43 -2.60 -6.39
N ASP A 179 -11.66 -2.90 -5.99
CA ASP A 179 -12.56 -3.83 -6.67
C ASP A 179 -12.74 -3.53 -8.17
N TRP A 180 -12.63 -2.26 -8.55
CA TRP A 180 -12.74 -1.86 -9.94
C TRP A 180 -11.52 -2.30 -10.77
N TRP A 181 -10.33 -2.24 -10.16
CA TRP A 181 -9.04 -2.55 -10.78
C TRP A 181 -8.66 -4.02 -10.69
N ARG A 182 -8.95 -4.63 -9.54
CA ARG A 182 -8.55 -5.97 -9.13
C ARG A 182 -8.69 -7.02 -10.25
N PRO A 183 -9.86 -7.24 -10.88
CA PRO A 183 -10.00 -8.27 -11.90
C PRO A 183 -9.12 -8.04 -13.12
N VAL A 184 -8.95 -6.78 -13.54
CA VAL A 184 -8.16 -6.47 -14.74
C VAL A 184 -6.65 -6.52 -14.46
N LEU A 185 -6.23 -6.09 -13.28
CA LEU A 185 -4.83 -6.20 -12.84
C LEU A 185 -4.42 -7.67 -12.67
N TRP A 186 -5.32 -8.54 -12.22
CA TRP A 186 -5.04 -9.97 -12.10
C TRP A 186 -4.80 -10.67 -13.44
N ILE A 187 -5.45 -10.22 -14.53
CA ILE A 187 -5.12 -10.69 -15.90
C ILE A 187 -3.66 -10.40 -16.20
N LEU A 188 -3.24 -9.14 -16.04
CA LEU A 188 -1.88 -8.71 -16.32
C LEU A 188 -0.86 -9.42 -15.43
N ALA A 189 -1.14 -9.53 -14.12
CA ALA A 189 -0.27 -10.17 -13.15
C ALA A 189 -0.07 -11.66 -13.45
N GLN A 190 -1.13 -12.35 -13.87
CA GLN A 190 -1.05 -13.78 -14.19
C GLN A 190 -0.26 -14.03 -15.48
N LEU A 191 -0.48 -13.22 -16.52
CA LEU A 191 0.31 -13.30 -17.75
C LEU A 191 1.79 -12.95 -17.49
N GLN A 192 2.06 -11.94 -16.67
CA GLN A 192 3.42 -11.58 -16.26
C GLN A 192 4.12 -12.75 -15.56
N LEU A 193 3.43 -13.42 -14.62
CA LEU A 193 3.95 -14.59 -13.91
C LEU A 193 4.26 -15.75 -14.86
N GLN A 194 3.35 -16.07 -15.79
CA GLN A 194 3.55 -17.13 -16.77
C GLN A 194 4.80 -16.86 -17.64
N ARG A 195 4.99 -15.62 -18.12
CA ARG A 195 6.18 -15.23 -18.88
C ARG A 195 7.46 -15.34 -18.05
N TYR A 196 7.42 -14.86 -16.80
CA TYR A 196 8.55 -14.97 -15.88
C TYR A 196 8.97 -16.44 -15.69
N GLN A 197 8.01 -17.33 -15.47
CA GLN A 197 8.29 -18.76 -15.27
C GLN A 197 8.79 -19.46 -16.54
N ALA A 198 8.32 -19.05 -17.72
CA ALA A 198 8.69 -19.66 -18.99
C ALA A 198 10.08 -19.25 -19.51
N SER A 199 10.63 -18.11 -19.06
CA SER A 199 11.89 -17.56 -19.61
C SER A 199 13.01 -17.46 -18.56
N PRO A 200 14.08 -18.28 -18.69
CA PRO A 200 15.27 -18.15 -17.85
C PRO A 200 15.95 -16.78 -17.99
N THR A 201 15.90 -16.15 -19.17
CA THR A 201 16.46 -14.82 -19.42
C THR A 201 15.76 -13.77 -18.57
N ILE A 202 14.43 -13.78 -18.54
CA ILE A 202 13.64 -12.86 -17.72
C ILE A 202 13.98 -13.08 -16.24
N GLN A 203 14.05 -14.33 -15.77
CA GLN A 203 14.40 -14.64 -14.38
C GLN A 203 15.81 -14.14 -14.02
N HIS A 204 16.75 -14.19 -14.96
CA HIS A 204 18.11 -13.73 -14.75
C HIS A 204 18.19 -12.20 -14.62
N TYR A 205 17.59 -11.45 -15.54
CA TYR A 205 17.73 -9.99 -15.62
C TYR A 205 16.67 -9.20 -14.86
N CYS A 206 15.49 -9.76 -14.60
CA CYS A 206 14.39 -9.07 -13.94
C CYS A 206 14.21 -9.61 -12.51
N LYS A 207 14.61 -8.81 -11.52
CA LYS A 207 14.53 -9.15 -10.08
C LYS A 207 13.45 -8.40 -9.31
N ASN A 208 12.79 -7.43 -9.95
CA ASN A 208 11.74 -6.66 -9.31
C ASN A 208 10.55 -7.57 -8.94
N PRO A 209 9.84 -7.26 -7.84
CA PRO A 209 8.61 -7.96 -7.50
C PRO A 209 7.61 -7.95 -8.66
N LEU A 210 6.97 -9.09 -8.89
CA LEU A 210 5.89 -9.20 -9.87
C LEU A 210 4.65 -8.47 -9.35
N VAL A 211 3.78 -8.03 -10.27
CA VAL A 211 2.52 -7.35 -9.93
C VAL A 211 1.65 -8.23 -9.02
N SER A 212 1.71 -9.55 -9.20
CA SER A 212 0.98 -10.51 -8.35
C SER A 212 1.38 -10.43 -6.87
N ALA A 213 2.61 -10.03 -6.53
CA ALA A 213 3.02 -9.82 -5.13
C ALA A 213 2.29 -8.61 -4.54
N THR A 214 2.26 -7.49 -5.25
CA THR A 214 1.52 -6.28 -4.87
C THR A 214 0.02 -6.57 -4.71
N LEU A 215 -0.59 -7.29 -5.66
CA LEU A 215 -2.01 -7.60 -5.60
C LEU A 215 -2.38 -8.50 -4.42
N LYS A 216 -1.53 -9.46 -4.04
CA LYS A 216 -1.79 -10.29 -2.85
C LYS A 216 -1.83 -9.46 -1.57
N THR A 217 -0.90 -8.54 -1.40
CA THR A 217 -0.89 -7.64 -0.23
C THR A 217 -2.11 -6.71 -0.21
N LEU A 218 -2.53 -6.21 -1.39
CA LEU A 218 -3.75 -5.42 -1.50
C LEU A 218 -5.01 -6.27 -1.22
N ASP A 219 -5.09 -7.48 -1.76
CA ASP A 219 -6.18 -8.41 -1.47
C ASP A 219 -6.35 -8.62 0.03
N GLU A 220 -5.26 -8.84 0.77
CA GLU A 220 -5.27 -8.94 2.23
C GLU A 220 -5.74 -7.65 2.90
N ALA A 221 -5.24 -6.49 2.47
CA ALA A 221 -5.60 -5.19 3.05
C ALA A 221 -7.08 -4.82 2.83
N TYR A 222 -7.65 -5.20 1.69
CA TYR A 222 -9.05 -4.98 1.33
C TYR A 222 -9.98 -6.12 1.79
N GLY A 223 -9.44 -7.21 2.37
CA GLY A 223 -10.22 -8.32 2.90
C GLY A 223 -10.75 -9.30 1.85
N HIS A 224 -10.12 -9.37 0.67
CA HIS A 224 -10.45 -10.35 -0.35
C HIS A 224 -9.88 -11.74 -0.03
N ALA A 225 -10.58 -12.78 -0.51
CA ALA A 225 -10.06 -14.14 -0.45
C ALA A 225 -8.80 -14.27 -1.33
N PRO A 226 -7.73 -14.91 -0.82
CA PRO A 226 -6.47 -15.02 -1.55
C PRO A 226 -6.61 -15.93 -2.76
N LEU A 227 -6.13 -15.46 -3.93
CA LEU A 227 -5.97 -16.28 -5.13
C LEU A 227 -4.62 -17.00 -5.05
N LYS A 228 -4.64 -18.31 -4.80
CA LYS A 228 -3.43 -19.08 -4.47
C LYS A 228 -2.78 -19.69 -5.69
N THR A 229 -3.58 -20.22 -6.61
CA THR A 229 -3.12 -20.94 -7.79
C THR A 229 -3.45 -20.19 -9.08
N ALA A 230 -2.78 -20.55 -10.18
CA ALA A 230 -3.09 -20.02 -11.51
C ALA A 230 -4.56 -20.31 -11.89
N ASP A 231 -5.05 -21.49 -11.52
CA ASP A 231 -6.41 -21.94 -11.79
C ASP A 231 -7.45 -21.11 -11.05
N ASP A 232 -7.18 -20.75 -9.79
CA ASP A 232 -8.04 -19.84 -9.01
C ASP A 232 -8.15 -18.48 -9.69
N VAL A 233 -7.03 -17.95 -10.20
CA VAL A 233 -6.97 -16.67 -10.88
C VAL A 233 -7.76 -16.72 -12.19
N TRP A 234 -7.56 -17.74 -13.03
CA TRP A 234 -8.28 -17.84 -14.30
C TRP A 234 -9.76 -18.13 -14.12
N ARG A 235 -10.15 -18.89 -13.11
CA ARG A 235 -11.57 -19.07 -12.73
C ARG A 235 -12.17 -17.75 -12.28
N TYR A 236 -11.50 -17.04 -11.36
CA TYR A 236 -11.93 -15.71 -10.92
C TYR A 236 -12.12 -14.74 -12.10
N ILE A 237 -11.17 -14.68 -13.03
CA ILE A 237 -11.24 -13.81 -14.22
C ILE A 237 -12.44 -14.16 -15.13
N ASN A 238 -12.60 -15.45 -15.47
CA ASN A 238 -13.65 -15.87 -16.41
C ASN A 238 -15.06 -15.82 -15.79
N ASP A 239 -15.17 -15.94 -14.47
CA ASP A 239 -16.44 -15.87 -13.74
C ASP A 239 -16.80 -14.45 -13.30
N HIS A 240 -15.87 -13.50 -13.39
CA HIS A 240 -16.11 -12.14 -12.95
C HIS A 240 -17.16 -11.43 -13.85
N PRO A 241 -18.32 -11.00 -13.31
CA PRO A 241 -19.41 -10.45 -14.11
C PRO A 241 -18.98 -9.21 -14.90
N LYS A 242 -18.23 -8.32 -14.24
CA LYS A 242 -17.74 -7.09 -14.86
C LYS A 242 -16.78 -7.31 -16.02
N LEU A 243 -15.97 -8.38 -16.00
CA LEU A 243 -15.09 -8.68 -17.14
C LEU A 243 -15.92 -9.18 -18.34
N ARG A 244 -17.00 -9.91 -18.08
CA ARG A 244 -17.97 -10.29 -19.12
C ARG A 244 -18.66 -9.06 -19.71
N ASP A 245 -19.06 -8.10 -18.89
CA ASP A 245 -19.65 -6.83 -19.35
C ASP A 245 -18.68 -6.01 -20.21
N PHE A 246 -17.37 -6.13 -19.95
CA PHE A 246 -16.34 -5.53 -20.78
C PHE A 246 -16.00 -6.34 -22.04
N ASN A 247 -16.73 -7.40 -22.35
CA ASN A 247 -16.44 -8.32 -23.46
C ASN A 247 -15.06 -8.96 -23.33
N LEU A 248 -14.81 -9.65 -22.21
CA LEU A 248 -13.62 -10.47 -22.01
C LEU A 248 -13.33 -11.34 -23.24
N ASP A 249 -12.08 -11.28 -23.74
CA ASP A 249 -11.65 -12.05 -24.90
C ASP A 249 -11.92 -13.55 -24.68
N PRO A 250 -12.67 -14.22 -25.59
CA PRO A 250 -12.92 -15.66 -25.51
C PRO A 250 -11.65 -16.53 -25.41
N GLU A 251 -10.50 -16.06 -25.89
CA GLU A 251 -9.22 -16.76 -25.79
C GLU A 251 -8.77 -16.99 -24.34
N TYR A 252 -9.24 -16.18 -23.38
CA TYR A 252 -8.97 -16.40 -21.95
C TYR A 252 -9.64 -17.67 -21.41
N LYS A 253 -10.71 -18.17 -22.05
CA LYS A 253 -11.34 -19.43 -21.66
C LYS A 253 -10.43 -20.63 -21.90
N LYS A 254 -9.48 -20.53 -22.84
CA LYS A 254 -8.50 -21.59 -23.11
C LYS A 254 -7.48 -21.74 -21.97
N LEU A 255 -7.41 -20.76 -21.06
CA LEU A 255 -6.54 -20.77 -19.90
C LEU A 255 -7.25 -21.25 -18.63
N LEU A 256 -8.54 -21.59 -18.72
CA LEU A 256 -9.23 -22.25 -17.63
C LEU A 256 -8.67 -23.66 -17.41
N PRO A 257 -8.56 -24.12 -16.15
CA PRO A 257 -8.30 -25.53 -15.89
C PRO A 257 -9.40 -26.38 -16.55
N PRO A 258 -9.07 -27.59 -17.04
CA PRO A 258 -10.09 -28.53 -17.47
C PRO A 258 -11.09 -28.73 -16.33
N THR A 259 -12.37 -28.56 -16.61
CA THR A 259 -13.43 -28.88 -15.66
C THR A 259 -13.36 -30.39 -15.44
N ASP A 260 -12.94 -30.82 -14.25
CA ASP A 260 -13.07 -32.22 -13.86
C ASP A 260 -14.53 -32.64 -14.09
N MET A 261 -14.72 -33.62 -14.97
CA MET A 261 -15.98 -34.37 -15.10
C MET A 261 -16.08 -35.40 -13.99
#